data_AF-A0AAV4HLK4-F1
#
_entry.id   AF-A0AAV4HLK4-F1
#
_cell.length_a   1.000
_cell.length_b   1.000
_cell.length_c   1.000
_cell.angle_alpha   90.00
_cell.angle_beta   90.00
_cell.angle_gamma   90.00
#
_symmetry.space_group_name_H-M   'P 1'
#
loop_
_entity.id
_entity.type
_entity.pdbx_description
1 polymer ?
#
loop_
_entity_poly.entity_id
_entity_poly.type
_entity_poly.pdbx_seq_one_letter_code
_entity_poly.pdbx_strand_id
1 'polypeptide(L)'
;MIHGPCGVNNPTAPCMKNGTCSKGFPKPFIQNSEIGNDSYPKYRRRSPNHGGQELVLDKTTNTSKIDSRWFVPYNPLLLRLMNCHLNVELCSSVKSIKYVLKYVHKGCDQATFKVTEQATRDEVSDFINVRYIGSTEAAWRIFSMPMHERFPPVMQLAVHLENGQRVCFTEENTHEKSVSDAPDSTLTAFFKLCDTDAFACTLLCYDVPSFYT
;
A
#
# COMPACT_ATOMS: atom_id res chain seq x y z
N MET A 1 22.69 -8.74 -2.07
CA MET A 1 22.81 -7.75 -0.99
C MET A 1 23.17 -8.44 0.32
N ILE A 2 23.98 -7.81 1.18
CA ILE A 2 24.46 -8.39 2.45
C ILE A 2 23.87 -7.57 3.61
N HIS A 3 23.26 -8.25 4.58
CA HIS A 3 22.97 -7.65 5.86
C HIS A 3 24.28 -7.38 6.59
N GLY A 4 24.54 -6.12 6.92
CA GLY A 4 25.78 -5.74 7.60
C GLY A 4 25.98 -6.50 8.92
N PRO A 5 27.22 -6.62 9.40
CA PRO A 5 27.50 -7.22 10.70
C PRO A 5 26.64 -6.57 11.80
N CYS A 6 26.04 -7.41 12.62
CA CYS A 6 25.21 -7.06 13.78
C CYS A 6 25.39 -8.12 14.88
N GLY A 7 24.74 -7.94 16.03
CA GLY A 7 24.87 -8.86 17.15
C GLY A 7 26.19 -8.64 17.87
N VAL A 8 26.87 -9.72 18.25
CA VAL A 8 28.17 -9.67 18.93
C VAL A 8 29.23 -8.94 18.09
N ASN A 9 29.17 -9.10 16.77
CA ASN A 9 30.14 -8.48 15.86
C ASN A 9 29.93 -6.97 15.71
N ASN A 10 28.74 -6.46 16.03
CA ASN A 10 28.42 -5.03 16.01
C ASN A 10 27.14 -4.75 16.84
N PRO A 11 27.28 -4.54 18.16
CA PRO A 11 26.13 -4.34 19.05
C PRO A 11 25.40 -3.01 18.82
N THR A 12 26.08 -2.03 18.23
CA THR A 12 25.54 -0.69 17.94
C THR A 12 24.87 -0.59 16.57
N ALA A 13 24.77 -1.70 15.82
CA ALA A 13 24.12 -1.71 14.52
C ALA A 13 22.66 -1.23 14.63
N PRO A 14 22.14 -0.43 13.68
CA PRO A 14 20.77 0.12 13.74
C PRO A 14 19.66 -0.93 13.84
N CYS A 15 19.94 -2.17 13.41
CA CYS A 15 19.00 -3.27 13.49
C CYS A 15 18.88 -3.89 14.89
N MET A 16 19.78 -3.58 15.82
CA MET A 16 19.81 -4.16 17.15
C MET A 16 18.68 -3.59 18.02
N LYS A 17 17.91 -4.49 18.65
CA LYS A 17 16.87 -4.16 19.63
C LYS A 17 16.97 -5.17 20.78
N ASN A 18 17.06 -4.69 22.02
CA ASN A 18 17.15 -5.53 23.22
C ASN A 18 18.23 -6.63 23.10
N GLY A 19 19.42 -6.27 22.61
CA GLY A 19 20.54 -7.21 22.45
C GLY A 19 20.43 -8.21 21.29
N THR A 20 19.34 -8.18 20.50
CA THR A 20 19.14 -9.10 19.37
C THR A 20 18.90 -8.33 18.07
N CYS A 21 19.24 -8.94 16.92
CA CYS A 21 18.92 -8.34 15.64
C CYS A 21 17.41 -8.41 15.40
N SER A 22 16.75 -7.25 15.28
CA SER A 22 15.31 -7.16 15.00
C SER A 22 14.89 -7.77 13.66
N LYS A 23 15.86 -8.03 12.76
CA LYS A 23 15.65 -8.70 11.48
C LYS A 23 15.99 -10.21 11.54
N GLY A 24 16.46 -10.69 12.69
CA GLY A 24 16.78 -12.10 12.94
C GLY A 24 17.99 -12.61 12.17
N PHE A 25 19.03 -11.78 12.02
CA PHE A 25 20.33 -12.19 11.46
C PHE A 25 21.32 -12.56 12.56
N PRO A 26 22.23 -13.52 12.31
CA PRO A 26 22.30 -14.37 11.11
C PRO A 26 21.14 -15.36 11.02
N LYS A 27 20.67 -15.66 9.80
CA LYS A 27 19.61 -16.66 9.57
C LYS A 27 20.16 -18.08 9.73
N PRO A 28 19.34 -19.09 10.06
CA PRO A 28 19.82 -20.48 10.08
C PRO A 28 20.19 -20.97 8.67
N PHE A 29 21.09 -21.94 8.59
CA PHE A 29 21.31 -22.69 7.35
C PHE A 29 20.12 -23.63 7.09
N ILE A 30 19.70 -23.71 5.84
CA ILE A 30 18.58 -24.54 5.41
C ILE A 30 18.90 -25.07 4.01
N GLN A 31 18.73 -26.38 3.81
CA GLN A 31 19.13 -27.04 2.56
C GLN A 31 18.18 -26.75 1.40
N ASN A 32 16.89 -26.56 1.66
CA ASN A 32 15.86 -26.27 0.66
C ASN A 32 15.04 -25.05 1.09
N SER A 33 14.41 -24.37 0.13
CA SER A 33 13.48 -23.30 0.47
C SER A 33 12.17 -23.91 0.94
N GLU A 34 11.64 -23.44 2.05
CA GLU A 34 10.44 -23.98 2.71
C GLU A 34 9.45 -22.85 3.04
N ILE A 35 8.16 -23.17 3.09
CA ILE A 35 7.15 -22.24 3.58
C ILE A 35 7.15 -22.32 5.11
N GLY A 36 7.43 -21.20 5.78
CA GLY A 36 7.41 -21.13 7.24
C GLY A 36 5.99 -21.14 7.82
N ASN A 37 5.85 -21.67 9.04
CA ASN A 37 4.59 -21.72 9.78
C ASN A 37 3.97 -20.33 10.03
N ASP A 38 4.80 -19.30 10.09
CA ASP A 38 4.43 -17.91 10.33
C ASP A 38 4.11 -17.13 9.05
N SER A 39 4.00 -17.83 7.91
CA SER A 39 3.74 -17.28 6.57
C SER A 39 4.92 -16.63 5.86
N TYR A 40 6.10 -16.60 6.48
CA TYR A 40 7.31 -16.12 5.85
C TYR A 40 8.08 -17.28 5.20
N PRO A 41 8.58 -17.11 3.96
CA PRO A 41 9.41 -18.11 3.32
C PRO A 41 10.76 -18.23 4.05
N LYS A 42 11.20 -19.46 4.26
CA LYS A 42 12.55 -19.79 4.70
C LYS A 42 13.38 -20.14 3.48
N TYR A 43 14.24 -19.25 3.03
CA TYR A 43 15.07 -19.53 1.87
C TYR A 43 16.22 -20.47 2.19
N ARG A 44 16.55 -21.30 1.19
CA ARG A 44 17.78 -22.08 1.18
C ARG A 44 19.01 -21.21 1.45
N ARG A 45 19.78 -21.61 2.45
CA ARG A 45 21.07 -21.00 2.86
C ARG A 45 22.05 -22.14 3.07
N ARG A 46 22.97 -22.34 2.12
CA ARG A 46 23.94 -23.44 2.16
C ARG A 46 25.07 -23.11 3.12
N SER A 47 25.44 -24.08 3.95
CA SER A 47 26.67 -24.00 4.75
C SER A 47 27.89 -24.19 3.85
N PRO A 48 29.09 -23.79 4.31
CA PRO A 48 30.33 -23.98 3.54
C PRO A 48 30.57 -25.43 3.15
N ASN A 49 30.30 -26.36 4.09
CA ASN A 49 30.43 -27.81 3.88
C ASN A 49 29.45 -28.37 2.84
N HIS A 50 28.42 -27.62 2.47
CA HIS A 50 27.43 -27.99 1.45
C HIS A 50 27.47 -27.05 0.24
N GLY A 51 28.66 -26.52 -0.08
CA GLY A 51 28.89 -25.67 -1.25
C GLY A 51 28.37 -24.24 -1.11
N GLY A 52 28.14 -23.77 0.12
CA GLY A 52 27.92 -22.36 0.42
C GLY A 52 29.22 -21.58 0.33
N GLN A 53 29.14 -20.32 -0.09
CA GLN A 53 30.31 -19.44 -0.13
C GLN A 53 30.46 -18.69 1.20
N GLU A 54 31.72 -18.43 1.57
CA GLU A 54 32.09 -17.54 2.65
C GLU A 54 32.96 -16.42 2.08
N LEU A 55 32.78 -15.23 2.65
CA LEU A 55 33.52 -14.04 2.29
C LEU A 55 33.97 -13.36 3.57
N VAL A 56 35.20 -12.84 3.56
CA VAL A 56 35.68 -12.00 4.64
C VAL A 56 35.37 -10.55 4.26
N LEU A 57 34.51 -9.90 5.03
CA LEU A 57 34.34 -8.45 4.92
C LEU A 57 35.36 -7.79 5.84
N ASP A 58 36.33 -7.13 5.24
CA ASP A 58 37.25 -6.27 5.96
C ASP A 58 36.68 -4.85 6.00
N LYS A 59 36.28 -4.41 7.19
CA LYS A 59 36.01 -2.99 7.45
C LYS A 59 37.21 -2.47 8.22
N THR A 60 37.57 -1.21 8.01
CA THR A 60 38.75 -0.52 8.59
C THR A 60 38.96 -0.70 10.09
N THR A 61 37.93 -1.12 10.84
CA THR A 61 37.96 -1.34 12.28
C THR A 61 37.51 -2.73 12.73
N ASN A 62 37.04 -3.60 11.82
CA ASN A 62 36.59 -4.94 12.19
C ASN A 62 36.48 -5.89 10.98
N THR A 63 37.20 -7.00 11.04
CA THR A 63 37.11 -8.07 10.04
C THR A 63 36.00 -9.05 10.44
N SER A 64 35.00 -9.23 9.59
CA SER A 64 33.86 -10.12 9.84
C SER A 64 33.73 -11.19 8.77
N LYS A 65 33.68 -12.45 9.19
CA LYS A 65 33.39 -13.57 8.28
C LYS A 65 31.89 -13.63 8.00
N ILE A 66 31.53 -13.56 6.73
CA ILE A 66 30.17 -13.56 6.23
C ILE A 66 29.94 -14.79 5.36
N ASP A 67 28.81 -15.45 5.58
CA ASP A 67 28.37 -16.59 4.80
C ASP A 67 26.92 -16.38 4.31
N SER A 68 26.35 -17.43 3.72
CA SER A 68 24.98 -17.44 3.20
C SER A 68 23.89 -17.02 4.21
N ARG A 69 24.17 -17.01 5.53
CA ARG A 69 23.22 -16.61 6.57
C ARG A 69 22.94 -15.11 6.64
N TRP A 70 23.83 -14.31 6.06
CA TRP A 70 23.77 -12.85 6.09
C TRP A 70 23.19 -12.23 4.82
N PHE A 71 22.95 -13.03 3.79
CA PHE A 71 22.40 -12.50 2.54
C PHE A 71 20.91 -12.18 2.66
N VAL A 72 20.54 -11.01 2.16
CA VAL A 72 19.15 -10.55 2.05
C VAL A 72 18.62 -11.05 0.70
N PRO A 73 17.44 -11.70 0.64
CA PRO A 73 16.79 -12.12 -0.60
C PRO A 73 16.68 -10.97 -1.61
N TYR A 74 16.99 -11.24 -2.87
CA TYR A 74 16.95 -10.21 -3.92
C TYR A 74 16.72 -10.84 -5.29
N ASN A 75 16.25 -10.04 -6.23
CA ASN A 75 16.17 -10.40 -7.65
C ASN A 75 17.22 -9.58 -8.43
N PRO A 76 18.24 -10.22 -9.04
CA PRO A 76 19.29 -9.51 -9.77
C PRO A 76 18.78 -8.61 -10.89
N LEU A 77 17.72 -9.03 -11.58
CA LEU A 77 17.12 -8.26 -12.68
C LEU A 77 16.44 -6.99 -12.15
N LEU A 78 15.66 -7.10 -11.07
CA LEU A 78 15.01 -5.94 -10.46
C LEU A 78 16.02 -4.94 -9.85
N LEU A 79 17.08 -5.43 -9.21
CA LEU A 79 18.14 -4.56 -8.70
C LEU A 79 18.80 -3.74 -9.81
N ARG A 80 19.07 -4.38 -10.98
CA ARG A 80 19.65 -3.70 -12.13
C ARG A 80 18.68 -2.73 -12.79
N LEU A 81 17.42 -3.13 -12.95
CA LEU A 81 16.39 -2.32 -13.58
C LEU A 81 16.11 -1.04 -12.80
N MET A 82 16.03 -1.15 -11.47
CA MET A 82 15.67 -0.03 -10.60
C MET A 82 16.87 0.74 -10.06
N ASN A 83 18.09 0.23 -10.31
CA ASN A 83 19.36 0.78 -9.80
C ASN A 83 19.32 1.12 -8.30
N CYS A 84 18.69 0.27 -7.49
CA CYS A 84 18.51 0.49 -6.06
C CYS A 84 18.49 -0.82 -5.26
N HIS A 85 18.65 -0.73 -3.93
CA HIS A 85 18.64 -1.88 -3.04
C HIS A 85 17.20 -2.33 -2.74
N LEU A 86 16.80 -3.47 -3.32
CA LEU A 86 15.45 -4.05 -3.19
C LEU A 86 15.49 -5.40 -2.50
N ASN A 87 14.83 -5.51 -1.34
CA ASN A 87 14.54 -6.81 -0.74
C ASN A 87 13.35 -7.43 -1.47
N VAL A 88 13.49 -8.67 -1.94
CA VAL A 88 12.41 -9.38 -2.65
C VAL A 88 12.02 -10.62 -1.87
N GLU A 89 10.76 -10.66 -1.45
CA GLU A 89 10.23 -11.75 -0.63
C GLU A 89 9.11 -12.51 -1.35
N LEU A 90 9.11 -13.84 -1.24
CA LEU A 90 8.05 -14.70 -1.73
C LEU A 90 6.83 -14.61 -0.79
N CYS A 91 5.70 -14.23 -1.35
CA CYS A 91 4.43 -14.14 -0.66
C CYS A 91 3.49 -15.23 -1.19
N SER A 92 3.36 -16.35 -0.48
CA SER A 92 2.53 -17.49 -0.92
C SER A 92 1.41 -17.88 0.04
N SER A 93 1.40 -17.35 1.26
CA SER A 93 0.37 -17.70 2.24
C SER A 93 -0.87 -16.82 2.12
N VAL A 94 -2.02 -17.35 2.54
CA VAL A 94 -3.27 -16.57 2.70
C VAL A 94 -3.08 -15.39 3.65
N LYS A 95 -2.28 -15.53 4.71
CA LYS A 95 -2.00 -14.46 5.67
C LYS A 95 -1.23 -13.31 5.03
N SER A 96 -0.26 -13.64 4.17
CA SER A 96 0.56 -12.66 3.46
C SER A 96 -0.25 -11.95 2.38
N ILE A 97 -1.12 -12.66 1.65
CA ILE A 97 -2.09 -12.07 0.71
C ILE A 97 -3.06 -11.14 1.45
N LYS A 98 -3.65 -11.61 2.56
CA LYS A 98 -4.53 -10.80 3.40
C LYS A 98 -3.81 -9.54 3.91
N TYR A 99 -2.52 -9.66 4.24
CA TYR A 99 -1.72 -8.51 4.65
C TYR A 99 -1.57 -7.52 3.49
N VAL A 100 -1.15 -7.93 2.30
CA VAL A 100 -1.05 -7.04 1.13
C VAL A 100 -2.38 -6.37 0.82
N LEU A 101 -3.47 -7.14 0.74
CA LEU A 101 -4.81 -6.62 0.50
C LEU A 101 -5.24 -5.64 1.60
N LYS A 102 -4.91 -5.92 2.87
CA LYS A 102 -5.17 -4.99 3.97
C LYS A 102 -4.54 -3.63 3.70
N TYR A 103 -3.32 -3.54 3.16
CA TYR A 103 -2.66 -2.25 2.87
C TYR A 103 -3.18 -1.58 1.60
N VAL A 104 -3.51 -2.36 0.57
CA VAL A 104 -4.14 -1.84 -0.66
C VAL A 104 -5.52 -1.25 -0.35
N HIS A 105 -6.27 -1.90 0.54
CA HIS A 105 -7.59 -1.45 0.98
C HIS A 105 -7.55 -0.65 2.29
N LYS A 106 -6.36 -0.41 2.85
CA LYS A 106 -6.23 0.51 3.97
C LYS A 106 -6.52 1.88 3.37
N GLY A 107 -7.57 2.53 3.87
CA GLY A 107 -7.89 3.89 3.48
C GLY A 107 -6.64 4.78 3.60
N CYS A 108 -6.67 5.88 2.88
CA CYS A 108 -5.55 6.81 2.82
C CYS A 108 -5.24 7.35 4.21
N ASP A 109 -3.98 7.66 4.48
CA ASP A 109 -3.61 8.25 5.76
C ASP A 109 -4.41 9.54 5.96
N GLN A 110 -5.03 9.66 7.13
CA GLN A 110 -5.90 10.77 7.51
C GLN A 110 -5.35 11.43 8.77
N ALA A 111 -5.48 12.75 8.83
CA ALA A 111 -5.14 13.55 10.00
C ALA A 111 -6.34 14.39 10.39
N THR A 112 -6.64 14.41 11.69
CA THR A 112 -7.66 15.30 12.26
C THR A 112 -6.97 16.51 12.86
N PHE A 113 -7.27 17.69 12.33
CA PHE A 113 -6.80 18.98 12.81
C PHE A 113 -7.86 19.64 13.67
N LYS A 114 -7.47 20.21 14.80
CA LYS A 114 -8.34 21.10 15.59
C LYS A 114 -8.10 22.54 15.15
N VAL A 115 -9.16 23.25 14.77
CA VAL A 115 -9.09 24.68 14.42
C VAL A 115 -9.32 25.48 15.71
N THR A 116 -8.32 26.23 16.16
CA THR A 116 -8.33 26.87 17.50
C THR A 116 -8.86 28.31 17.54
N GLU A 117 -9.15 28.92 16.39
CA GLU A 117 -9.57 30.33 16.32
C GLU A 117 -10.99 30.44 15.75
N GLN A 118 -11.98 30.33 16.63
CA GLN A 118 -13.37 30.72 16.33
C GLN A 118 -13.93 31.53 17.49
N ALA A 119 -14.47 32.73 17.19
CA ALA A 119 -15.10 33.60 18.19
C ALA A 119 -16.43 33.03 18.72
N THR A 120 -17.01 32.06 18.01
CA THR A 120 -18.26 31.37 18.35
C THR A 120 -18.00 29.88 18.19
N ARG A 121 -18.26 29.08 19.24
CA ARG A 121 -17.91 27.66 19.28
C ARG A 121 -18.90 26.84 18.45
N ASP A 122 -18.42 26.23 17.38
CA ASP A 122 -19.14 25.22 16.60
C ASP A 122 -18.36 23.90 16.62
N GLU A 123 -18.89 22.90 17.34
CA GLU A 123 -18.24 21.61 17.53
C GLU A 123 -18.00 20.84 16.22
N VAL A 124 -18.79 21.12 15.18
CA VAL A 124 -18.64 20.51 13.85
C VAL A 124 -17.47 21.15 13.09
N SER A 125 -17.29 22.46 13.25
CA SER A 125 -16.22 23.23 12.62
C SER A 125 -14.88 23.17 13.38
N ASP A 126 -14.90 22.73 14.65
CA ASP A 126 -13.71 22.58 15.48
C ASP A 126 -12.71 21.55 14.94
N PHE A 127 -13.17 20.57 14.15
CA PHE A 127 -12.34 19.45 13.69
C PHE A 127 -12.41 19.23 12.18
N ILE A 128 -11.26 19.31 11.51
CA ILE A 128 -11.14 19.00 10.10
C ILE A 128 -10.41 17.67 9.94
N ASN A 129 -11.08 16.70 9.33
CA ASN A 129 -10.45 15.45 8.92
C ASN A 129 -9.96 15.60 7.46
N VAL A 130 -8.65 15.56 7.26
CA VAL A 130 -8.04 15.68 5.93
C VAL A 130 -7.27 14.43 5.55
N ARG A 131 -7.24 14.16 4.26
CA ARG A 131 -6.41 13.12 3.67
C ARG A 131 -4.99 13.65 3.45
N TYR A 132 -4.00 12.91 3.93
CA TYR A 132 -2.61 13.14 3.59
C TYR A 132 -2.32 12.63 2.17
N ILE A 133 -1.69 13.47 1.35
CA ILE A 133 -1.22 13.13 0.01
C ILE A 133 0.29 13.38 -0.01
N GLY A 134 1.07 12.31 -0.20
CA GLY A 134 2.52 12.42 -0.31
C GLY A 134 2.95 13.08 -1.63
N SER A 135 4.17 13.62 -1.69
CA SER A 135 4.69 14.33 -2.88
C SER A 135 4.61 13.51 -4.17
N THR A 136 4.94 12.22 -4.10
CA THR A 136 4.84 11.31 -5.25
C THR A 136 3.41 11.09 -5.70
N GLU A 137 2.46 10.89 -4.78
CA GLU A 137 1.03 10.76 -5.13
C GLU A 137 0.49 12.07 -5.73
N ALA A 138 0.87 13.21 -5.15
CA ALA A 138 0.46 14.53 -5.66
C ALA A 138 0.93 14.74 -7.10
N ALA A 139 2.21 14.46 -7.40
CA ALA A 139 2.74 14.54 -8.75
C ALA A 139 1.99 13.60 -9.71
N TRP A 140 1.75 12.35 -9.31
CA TRP A 140 1.01 11.37 -10.11
C TRP A 140 -0.41 11.85 -10.46
N ARG A 141 -1.09 12.45 -9.49
CA ARG A 141 -2.42 13.04 -9.67
C ARG A 141 -2.40 14.28 -10.56
N ILE A 142 -1.44 15.20 -10.35
CA ILE A 142 -1.28 16.42 -11.16
C ILE A 142 -1.05 16.05 -12.64
N PHE A 143 -0.23 15.04 -12.90
CA PHE A 143 0.02 14.54 -14.24
C PHE A 143 -1.08 13.60 -14.77
N SER A 144 -2.16 13.40 -14.01
CA SER A 144 -3.28 12.51 -14.39
C SER A 144 -2.82 11.09 -14.78
N MET A 145 -1.76 10.60 -14.14
CA MET A 145 -1.23 9.27 -14.38
C MET A 145 -2.13 8.20 -13.73
N PRO A 146 -2.26 7.00 -14.32
CA PRO A 146 -3.05 5.92 -13.72
C PRO A 146 -2.54 5.58 -12.31
N MET A 147 -3.43 5.73 -11.33
CA MET A 147 -3.13 5.51 -9.91
C MET A 147 -3.21 4.03 -9.50
N HIS A 148 -4.14 3.30 -10.09
CA HIS A 148 -4.31 1.87 -9.88
C HIS A 148 -4.99 1.27 -11.10
N GLU A 149 -4.64 0.03 -11.40
CA GLU A 149 -5.31 -0.80 -12.40
C GLU A 149 -5.74 -2.10 -11.71
N ARG A 150 -6.91 -2.62 -12.09
CA ARG A 150 -7.42 -3.90 -11.59
C ARG A 150 -7.74 -4.77 -12.80
N PHE A 151 -7.34 -6.03 -12.73
CA PHE A 151 -7.73 -7.04 -13.72
C PHE A 151 -8.41 -8.22 -13.01
N PRO A 152 -9.69 -8.50 -13.28
CA PRO A 152 -10.58 -7.74 -14.18
C PRO A 152 -10.86 -6.32 -13.63
N PRO A 153 -11.22 -5.35 -14.50
CA PRO A 153 -11.59 -4.01 -14.06
C PRO A 153 -12.82 -4.10 -13.16
N VAL A 154 -12.69 -3.63 -11.91
CA VAL A 154 -13.79 -3.57 -10.95
C VAL A 154 -14.07 -2.11 -10.63
N MET A 155 -15.28 -1.65 -10.90
CA MET A 155 -15.75 -0.33 -10.52
C MET A 155 -16.69 -0.45 -9.32
N GLN A 156 -16.45 0.35 -8.28
CA GLN A 156 -17.41 0.46 -7.19
C GLN A 156 -18.44 1.53 -7.56
N LEU A 157 -19.69 1.11 -7.73
CA LEU A 157 -20.80 2.02 -7.92
C LEU A 157 -21.21 2.61 -6.57
N ALA A 158 -21.67 3.87 -6.58
CA ALA A 158 -22.15 4.54 -5.38
C ALA A 158 -23.51 3.97 -4.96
N VAL A 159 -23.49 2.87 -4.19
CA VAL A 159 -24.68 2.24 -3.62
C VAL A 159 -25.00 2.91 -2.28
N HIS A 160 -26.25 3.32 -2.12
CA HIS A 160 -26.78 3.95 -0.92
C HIS A 160 -28.21 3.48 -0.66
N LEU A 161 -28.72 3.73 0.54
CA LEU A 161 -30.14 3.54 0.84
C LEU A 161 -30.98 4.65 0.18
N GLU A 162 -32.30 4.48 0.19
CA GLU A 162 -33.23 5.53 -0.25
C GLU A 162 -32.96 6.83 0.52
N ASN A 163 -32.79 7.92 -0.22
CA ASN A 163 -32.42 9.25 0.31
C ASN A 163 -31.08 9.30 1.09
N GLY A 164 -30.23 8.28 0.94
CA GLY A 164 -28.91 8.15 1.55
C GLY A 164 -27.75 8.63 0.67
N GLN A 165 -28.02 9.43 -0.36
CA GLN A 165 -26.98 9.93 -1.27
C GLN A 165 -25.95 10.76 -0.50
N ARG A 166 -24.68 10.62 -0.89
CA ARG A 166 -23.63 11.46 -0.32
C ARG A 166 -23.70 12.86 -0.94
N VAL A 167 -24.00 13.86 -0.12
CA VAL A 167 -24.01 15.27 -0.52
C VAL A 167 -22.77 15.96 0.06
N CYS A 168 -22.00 16.63 -0.80
CA CYS A 168 -20.92 17.51 -0.35
C CYS A 168 -21.44 18.95 -0.28
N PHE A 169 -21.36 19.54 0.91
CA PHE A 169 -21.68 20.93 1.18
C PHE A 169 -20.42 21.80 1.08
N THR A 170 -20.55 22.93 0.41
CA THR A 170 -19.56 24.03 0.38
C THR A 170 -20.28 25.33 0.72
N GLU A 171 -19.57 26.35 1.19
CA GLU A 171 -20.19 27.63 1.57
C GLU A 171 -21.08 28.21 0.47
N GLU A 172 -20.65 28.06 -0.79
CA GLU A 172 -21.36 28.53 -1.98
C GLU A 172 -22.66 27.75 -2.29
N ASN A 173 -22.74 26.46 -1.95
CA ASN A 173 -23.87 25.60 -2.33
C ASN A 173 -24.73 25.11 -1.15
N THR A 174 -24.41 25.52 0.08
CA THR A 174 -25.09 25.02 1.29
C THR A 174 -26.57 25.38 1.30
N HIS A 175 -26.90 26.61 0.91
CA HIS A 175 -28.29 27.07 0.86
C HIS A 175 -29.10 26.39 -0.25
N GLU A 176 -28.52 26.18 -1.43
CA GLU A 176 -29.21 25.50 -2.53
C GLU A 176 -29.38 24.00 -2.26
N LYS A 177 -28.34 23.34 -1.74
CA LYS A 177 -28.35 21.89 -1.47
C LYS A 177 -29.14 21.48 -0.22
N SER A 178 -29.43 22.42 0.68
CA SER A 178 -30.28 22.15 1.85
C SER A 178 -31.78 22.16 1.51
N VAL A 179 -32.16 22.77 0.38
CA VAL A 179 -33.55 22.93 -0.06
C VAL A 179 -33.88 22.05 -1.27
N SER A 180 -32.88 21.61 -2.03
CA SER A 180 -33.06 20.75 -3.21
C SER A 180 -33.06 19.25 -2.88
N ASP A 181 -33.68 18.48 -3.77
CA ASP A 181 -33.63 17.02 -3.72
C ASP A 181 -32.20 16.52 -3.87
N ALA A 182 -31.95 15.34 -3.27
CA ALA A 182 -30.64 14.72 -3.32
C ALA A 182 -30.19 14.49 -4.77
N PRO A 183 -28.94 14.83 -5.13
CA PRO A 183 -28.43 14.67 -6.49
C PRO A 183 -28.40 13.20 -6.86
N ASP A 184 -28.61 12.91 -8.15
CA ASP A 184 -28.47 11.54 -8.65
C ASP A 184 -27.06 11.02 -8.46
N SER A 185 -26.97 9.79 -7.95
CA SER A 185 -25.72 9.04 -8.01
C SER A 185 -25.51 8.55 -9.45
N THR A 186 -24.26 8.20 -9.80
CA THR A 186 -23.96 7.62 -11.12
C THR A 186 -24.85 6.41 -11.43
N LEU A 187 -25.21 5.62 -10.41
CA LEU A 187 -26.08 4.46 -10.55
C LEU A 187 -27.56 4.85 -10.75
N THR A 188 -28.10 5.80 -9.98
CA THR A 188 -29.50 6.21 -10.17
C THR A 188 -29.69 6.97 -11.49
N ALA A 189 -28.72 7.77 -11.90
CA ALA A 189 -28.70 8.39 -13.23
C ALA A 189 -28.71 7.34 -14.34
N PHE A 190 -27.92 6.26 -14.19
CA PHE A 190 -27.92 5.14 -15.15
C PHE A 190 -29.29 4.45 -15.23
N PHE A 191 -29.95 4.21 -14.09
CA PHE A 191 -31.30 3.63 -14.10
C PHE A 191 -32.32 4.53 -14.79
N LYS A 192 -32.31 5.84 -14.50
CA LYS A 192 -33.17 6.81 -15.21
C LYS A 192 -32.90 6.82 -16.72
N LEU A 193 -31.64 6.68 -17.12
CA LEU A 193 -31.28 6.59 -18.54
C LEU A 193 -31.84 5.29 -19.16
N CYS A 194 -31.72 4.16 -18.48
CA CYS A 194 -32.28 2.88 -18.93
C CYS A 194 -33.81 2.92 -19.05
N ASP A 195 -34.50 3.68 -18.20
CA ASP A 195 -35.95 3.86 -18.29
C ASP A 195 -36.38 4.62 -19.57
N THR A 196 -35.50 5.42 -20.14
CA THR A 196 -35.78 6.29 -21.29
C THR A 196 -35.19 5.78 -22.61
N ASP A 197 -34.09 5.03 -22.55
CA ASP A 197 -33.37 4.53 -23.72
C ASP A 197 -33.05 3.02 -23.60
N ALA A 198 -33.64 2.24 -24.51
CA ALA A 198 -33.42 0.81 -24.58
C ALA A 198 -31.98 0.43 -24.97
N PHE A 199 -31.24 1.30 -25.66
CA PHE A 199 -29.82 1.07 -25.96
C PHE A 199 -28.99 1.13 -24.68
N ALA A 200 -29.27 2.07 -23.78
CA ALA A 200 -28.57 2.17 -22.49
C ALA A 200 -28.71 0.90 -21.64
N CYS A 201 -29.85 0.22 -21.71
CA CYS A 201 -30.08 -1.08 -21.05
C CYS A 201 -29.13 -2.20 -21.52
N THR A 202 -28.51 -2.05 -22.69
CA THR A 202 -27.55 -3.04 -23.23
C THR A 202 -26.11 -2.80 -22.77
N LEU A 203 -25.85 -1.66 -22.13
CA LEU A 203 -24.52 -1.23 -21.70
C LEU A 203 -24.27 -1.50 -20.22
N LEU A 204 -23.00 -1.63 -19.82
CA LEU A 204 -22.64 -1.50 -18.42
C LEU A 204 -22.63 -0.01 -18.04
N CYS A 205 -22.93 0.30 -16.78
CA CYS A 205 -22.95 1.69 -16.28
C CYS A 205 -21.64 2.46 -16.58
N TYR A 206 -20.49 1.77 -16.63
CA TYR A 206 -19.20 2.37 -16.97
C TYR A 206 -19.02 2.66 -18.48
N ASP A 207 -19.73 1.94 -19.36
CA ASP A 207 -19.60 2.10 -20.81
C ASP A 207 -20.39 3.31 -21.32
N VAL A 208 -21.44 3.71 -20.60
CA VAL A 208 -22.37 4.81 -20.96
C VAL A 208 -21.67 6.11 -21.37
N PRO A 209 -20.66 6.64 -20.65
CA PRO A 209 -19.99 7.88 -21.04
C PRO A 209 -19.29 7.80 -22.40
N SER A 210 -19.04 6.60 -22.94
CA SER A 210 -18.44 6.45 -24.27
C SER A 210 -19.44 6.65 -25.41
N PHE A 211 -20.75 6.63 -25.10
CA PHE A 211 -21.83 6.68 -26.10
C PHE A 211 -22.75 7.91 -25.96
N TYR A 212 -22.78 8.57 -24.80
CA TYR A 212 -23.74 9.64 -24.46
C TYR A 212 -23.08 11.00 -24.15
N THR A 213 -21.93 11.32 -24.77
CA THR A 213 -21.25 12.62 -24.62
C THR A 213 -21.96 13.78 -25.32
#